data_AF-A0A8T4VTW5-F1
#
_entry.id   AF-A0A8T4VTW5-F1
#
_cell.length_a   1.000
_cell.length_b   1.000
_cell.length_c   1.000
_cell.angle_alpha   90.00
_cell.angle_beta   90.00
_cell.angle_gamma   90.00
#
_symmetry.space_group_name_H-M   'P 1'
#
loop_
_entity.id
_entity.type
_entity.pdbx_description
1 polymer ?
#
loop_
_entity_poly.entity_id
_entity_poly.type
_entity_poly.pdbx_seq_one_letter_code
_entity_poly.pdbx_strand_id
1 'polypeptide(L)' 'MGSRYYTIRIPFRKGPKRRLRNRPKTFKTMVTAEKYAKEHNLKDCHFENIRISTGKKDKIRIISKK' A
#
# COMPACT_ATOMS: atom_id res chain seq x y z
N MET A 1 15.91 49.66 17.35
CA MET A 1 16.59 49.00 16.21
C MET A 1 16.22 47.52 16.20
N GLY A 2 15.15 47.16 15.49
CA GLY A 2 14.66 45.77 15.45
C GLY A 2 15.39 44.96 14.39
N SER A 3 16.04 43.86 14.79
CA SER A 3 16.82 43.02 13.90
C SER A 3 15.91 42.31 12.89
N ARG A 4 16.09 42.61 11.60
CA ARG A 4 15.43 41.94 10.48
C ARG A 4 16.13 40.61 10.18
N TYR A 5 16.03 39.64 11.10
CA TYR A 5 16.45 38.29 10.79
C TYR A 5 15.34 37.61 9.98
N TYR A 6 15.43 37.73 8.65
CA TYR A 6 14.67 36.87 7.75
C TYR A 6 15.17 35.44 7.96
N THR A 7 14.42 34.62 8.69
CA THR A 7 14.69 33.20 8.80
C THR A 7 14.35 32.56 7.44
N ILE A 8 15.37 32.39 6.61
CA ILE A 8 15.24 31.65 5.35
C ILE A 8 14.79 30.24 5.73
N ARG A 9 13.53 29.90 5.46
CA ARG A 9 13.03 28.54 5.61
C ARG A 9 13.78 27.68 4.59
N ILE A 10 14.80 26.96 5.07
CA ILE A 10 15.51 25.97 4.26
C ILE A 10 14.47 24.97 3.77
N PRO A 11 14.24 24.82 2.45
CA PRO A 11 13.29 23.84 1.96
C PRO A 11 13.78 22.46 2.39
N PHE A 12 12.90 21.69 3.05
CA PHE A 12 13.19 20.30 3.41
C PHE A 12 13.75 19.59 2.17
N ARG A 13 15.02 19.20 2.22
CA ARG A 13 15.68 18.46 1.13
C ARG A 13 14.79 17.26 0.81
N LYS A 14 14.27 17.18 -0.41
CA LYS A 14 13.51 16.02 -0.88
C LYS A 14 14.46 14.82 -0.84
N GLY A 15 14.38 14.05 0.24
CA GLY A 15 15.20 12.86 0.43
C GLY A 15 14.99 11.84 -0.70
N PRO A 16 15.87 10.84 -0.81
CA PRO A 16 15.78 9.84 -1.87
C PRO A 16 14.39 9.19 -1.90
N LYS A 17 13.80 9.14 -3.10
CA LYS A 17 12.47 8.53 -3.32
C LYS A 17 12.52 7.08 -2.84
N ARG A 18 11.80 6.77 -1.76
CA ARG A 18 11.73 5.41 -1.20
C ARG A 18 11.18 4.46 -2.27
N ARG A 19 11.88 3.35 -2.52
CA ARG A 19 11.37 2.28 -3.40
C ARG A 19 10.06 1.74 -2.80
N LEU A 20 9.05 1.57 -3.65
CA LEU A 20 7.81 0.90 -3.27
C LEU A 20 8.15 -0.55 -2.94
N ARG A 21 7.83 -1.00 -1.72
CA ARG A 21 8.02 -2.40 -1.33
C ARG A 21 7.04 -3.28 -2.13
N ASN A 22 7.52 -4.41 -2.67
CA ASN A 22 6.68 -5.46 -3.27
C ASN A 22 5.89 -6.18 -2.16
N ARG A 23 4.87 -5.52 -1.59
CA ARG A 23 3.96 -6.15 -0.64
C ARG A 23 2.83 -6.84 -1.40
N PRO A 24 2.39 -8.03 -0.96
CA PRO A 24 1.22 -8.67 -1.51
C PRO A 24 -0.01 -7.79 -1.28
N LYS A 25 -0.87 -7.66 -2.29
CA LYS A 25 -2.12 -6.91 -2.18
C LYS A 25 -3.13 -7.71 -1.35
N THR A 26 -3.75 -7.03 -0.39
CA THR A 26 -4.76 -7.62 0.51
C THR A 26 -6.01 -6.75 0.54
N PHE A 27 -7.17 -7.38 0.57
CA PHE A 27 -8.49 -6.77 0.48
C PHE A 27 -9.33 -7.09 1.72
N LYS A 28 -10.37 -6.29 1.97
CA LYS A 28 -11.28 -6.51 3.11
C LYS A 28 -12.42 -7.47 2.78
N THR A 29 -12.80 -7.58 1.52
CA THR A 29 -13.96 -8.37 1.06
C THR A 29 -13.62 -9.13 -0.21
N MET A 30 -14.31 -10.25 -0.44
CA MET A 30 -14.07 -11.12 -1.61
C MET A 30 -14.42 -10.40 -2.90
N VAL A 31 -15.54 -9.66 -2.91
CA VAL A 31 -15.99 -8.83 -4.03
C VAL A 31 -14.91 -7.85 -4.51
N THR A 32 -14.22 -7.17 -3.59
CA THR A 32 -13.16 -6.21 -3.97
C THR A 32 -11.91 -6.92 -4.48
N ALA A 33 -11.60 -8.11 -3.97
CA ALA A 33 -10.49 -8.93 -4.46
C ALA A 33 -10.78 -9.46 -5.89
N GLU A 34 -12.00 -9.92 -6.15
CA GLU A 34 -12.43 -10.40 -7.47
C GLU A 34 -12.46 -9.27 -8.50
N LYS A 35 -12.99 -8.10 -8.14
CA LYS A 35 -13.01 -6.93 -9.03
C LYS A 35 -11.58 -6.57 -9.46
N TYR A 36 -10.66 -6.55 -8.50
CA TYR A 36 -9.24 -6.32 -8.78
C TYR A 36 -8.63 -7.40 -9.68
N ALA A 37 -8.93 -8.69 -9.42
CA ALA A 37 -8.42 -9.78 -10.25
C ALA A 37 -8.89 -9.66 -11.71
N LYS A 38 -10.17 -9.28 -11.91
CA LYS A 38 -10.74 -9.02 -13.23
C LYS A 38 -10.08 -7.83 -13.93
N GLU A 39 -9.95 -6.68 -13.26
CA GLU A 39 -9.32 -5.47 -13.82
C GLU A 39 -7.87 -5.70 -14.26
N HIS A 40 -7.16 -6.59 -13.58
CA HIS A 40 -5.76 -6.91 -13.87
C HIS A 40 -5.56 -8.21 -14.67
N ASN A 41 -6.62 -8.81 -15.21
CA ASN A 41 -6.59 -10.04 -16.01
C ASN A 41 -5.84 -11.21 -15.33
N LEU A 42 -5.98 -11.34 -14.01
CA LEU A 42 -5.38 -12.44 -13.26
C LEU A 42 -6.22 -13.72 -13.47
N LYS A 43 -5.81 -14.55 -14.43
CA LYS A 43 -6.53 -15.78 -14.81
C LYS A 43 -6.35 -16.90 -13.78
N ASP A 44 -5.13 -17.09 -13.29
CA ASP A 44 -4.79 -18.16 -12.33
C ASP A 44 -4.49 -17.59 -10.94
N CYS A 45 -5.52 -17.08 -10.27
CA CYS A 45 -5.38 -16.52 -8.92
C CYS A 45 -6.14 -17.32 -7.85
N HIS A 46 -5.55 -17.41 -6.67
CA HIS A 46 -6.14 -17.99 -5.47
C HIS A 46 -6.39 -16.90 -4.42
N PHE A 47 -7.56 -16.96 -3.78
CA PHE A 47 -7.95 -16.05 -2.71
C PHE A 47 -7.76 -16.73 -1.36
N GLU A 48 -6.81 -16.24 -0.58
CA GLU A 48 -6.50 -16.77 0.75
C GLU A 48 -6.99 -15.82 1.84
N ASN A 49 -7.72 -16.36 2.83
CA ASN A 49 -8.10 -15.61 4.03
C ASN A 49 -6.95 -15.62 5.04
N ILE A 50 -6.44 -14.43 5.35
CA ILE A 50 -5.34 -14.22 6.28
C ILE A 50 -5.83 -13.43 7.48
N ARG A 51 -5.62 -14.01 8.67
CA ARG A 51 -5.80 -13.32 9.94
C ARG A 51 -4.49 -12.63 10.33
N ILE A 52 -4.47 -11.30 10.31
CA ILE A 52 -3.32 -10.54 10.80
C ILE A 52 -3.38 -10.56 12.32
N SER A 53 -2.30 -10.97 12.99
CA SER A 53 -2.25 -11.12 14.46
C SER A 53 -2.70 -9.88 15.25
N THR A 54 -2.51 -8.69 14.68
CA THR A 54 -2.91 -7.40 15.29
C THR A 54 -4.34 -6.97 14.95
N GLY A 55 -5.04 -7.68 14.05
CA GLY A 55 -6.36 -7.30 13.54
C GLY A 55 -7.48 -8.20 14.05
N LYS A 56 -8.64 -7.60 14.33
CA LYS A 56 -9.89 -8.34 14.64
C LYS A 56 -10.57 -8.95 13.41
N LYS A 57 -10.16 -8.54 12.20
CA LYS A 57 -10.84 -8.89 10.94
C LYS A 57 -9.89 -9.59 10.00
N ASP A 58 -10.38 -10.65 9.37
CA ASP A 58 -9.68 -11.35 8.31
C ASP A 58 -9.55 -10.45 7.08
N LYS A 59 -8.49 -10.68 6.32
CA LYS A 59 -8.24 -10.03 5.03
C LYS A 59 -8.01 -11.07 3.97
N ILE A 60 -8.31 -10.72 2.73
CA ILE A 60 -8.15 -11.61 1.59
C ILE A 60 -6.90 -11.23 0.83
N ARG A 61 -5.94 -12.14 0.72
CA ARG A 61 -4.78 -11.97 -0.15
C ARG A 61 -5.05 -12.64 -1.48
N ILE A 62 -4.65 -11.98 -2.56
CA ILE A 62 -4.63 -12.58 -3.89
C ILE A 62 -3.23 -13.14 -4.13
N ILE A 63 -3.16 -14.44 -4.39
CA ILE A 63 -1.94 -15.12 -4.82
C ILE A 63 -2.12 -15.47 -6.29
N SER A 64 -1.40 -14.77 -7.17
CA SER A 64 -1.30 -15.19 -8.57
C SER A 64 -0.33 -16.35 -8.63
N LYS A 65 -0.76 -17.49 -9.19
CA LYS A 65 0.20 -18.45 -9.74
C LYS A 65 0.78 -17.78 -11.00
N LYS A 66 2.09 -17.83 -11.14
CA LYS A 66 2.84 -17.14 -12.19
C LYS A 66 3.13 -18.13 -13.31
#